data_AF-A0A0F8Y9F4-F1
#
_entry.id   AF-A0A0F8Y9F4-F1
#
_cell.length_a   1.000
_cell.length_b   1.000
_cell.length_c   1.000
_cell.angle_alpha   90.00
_cell.angle_beta   90.00
_cell.angle_gamma   90.00
#
_symmetry.space_group_name_H-M   'P 1'
#
loop_
_entity.id
_entity.type
_entity.pdbx_description
1 polymer ?
#
loop_
_entity_poly.entity_id
_entity_poly.type
_entity_poly.pdbx_seq_one_letter_code
_entity_poly.pdbx_strand_id
1 'polypeptide(L)' 'MDVKTSETYNGWKNYETWNIALWINNDEGLHDFAKGFSSYDDFKDTLKDLGTITTPDNIAFDDSRLDIDALDNMIFELNE' A
#
# COMPACT_ATOMS: atom_id res chain seq x y z
N MET A 1 6.77 -27.75 -19.14
CA MET A 1 6.73 -26.30 -18.88
C MET A 1 6.11 -26.14 -17.52
N ASP A 2 6.91 -25.90 -16.49
CA ASP A 2 6.40 -25.65 -15.15
C ASP A 2 5.80 -24.25 -15.12
N VAL A 3 4.47 -24.19 -15.09
CA VAL A 3 3.76 -22.94 -14.78
C VAL A 3 4.00 -22.69 -13.29
N LYS A 4 4.96 -21.81 -12.99
CA LYS A 4 5.17 -21.30 -11.64
C LYS A 4 4.03 -20.31 -11.35
N THR A 5 2.87 -20.81 -10.91
CA THR A 5 1.82 -19.96 -10.35
C THR A 5 2.41 -19.27 -9.13
N SER A 6 2.81 -18.00 -9.27
CA SER A 6 3.08 -17.15 -8.11
C SER A 6 1.78 -17.09 -7.30
N GLU A 7 1.79 -17.60 -6.07
CA GLU A 7 0.67 -17.46 -5.16
C GLU A 7 0.54 -15.97 -4.82
N THR A 8 -0.44 -15.30 -5.43
CA THR A 8 -0.79 -13.92 -5.08
C THR A 8 -1.82 -13.94 -3.95
N TYR A 9 -1.82 -12.90 -3.13
CA TYR A 9 -2.83 -12.67 -2.10
C TYR A 9 -3.84 -11.67 -2.61
N ASN A 10 -5.04 -12.13 -3.01
CA ASN A 10 -6.10 -11.30 -3.58
C ASN A 10 -5.64 -10.40 -4.74
N GLY A 11 -4.76 -10.92 -5.61
CA GLY A 11 -4.20 -10.17 -6.74
C GLY A 11 -2.93 -9.35 -6.42
N TRP A 12 -2.53 -9.26 -5.15
CA TRP A 12 -1.29 -8.61 -4.72
C TRP A 12 -0.17 -9.63 -4.47
N LYS A 13 1.09 -9.20 -4.44
CA LYS A 13 2.25 -10.08 -4.23
C LYS A 13 2.21 -10.85 -2.91
N ASN A 14 1.69 -10.26 -1.84
CA ASN A 14 1.60 -10.85 -0.51
C ASN A 14 0.53 -10.16 0.35
N TYR A 15 0.30 -10.71 1.55
CA TYR A 15 -0.67 -10.21 2.51
C TYR A 15 -0.38 -8.77 2.93
N GLU A 16 0.89 -8.42 3.18
CA GLU A 16 1.29 -7.10 3.65
C GLU A 16 0.94 -6.02 2.63
N THR A 17 1.26 -6.26 1.35
CA THR A 17 0.96 -5.32 0.27
C THR A 17 -0.55 -5.17 0.08
N TRP A 18 -1.30 -6.28 0.10
CA TRP A 18 -2.75 -6.23 0.05
C TRP A 18 -3.36 -5.49 1.24
N ASN A 19 -2.83 -5.66 2.45
CA ASN A 19 -3.36 -5.02 3.65
C ASN A 19 -3.23 -3.50 3.56
N ILE A 20 -2.08 -3.01 3.11
CA ILE A 20 -1.86 -1.58 2.88
C ILE A 20 -2.83 -1.04 1.83
N ALA A 21 -2.93 -1.72 0.68
CA ALA A 21 -3.85 -1.32 -0.39
C ALA A 21 -5.32 -1.35 0.04
N LEU A 22 -5.71 -2.33 0.86
CA LEU A 22 -7.06 -2.44 1.43
C LEU A 22 -7.40 -1.21 2.26
N TRP A 23 -6.51 -0.81 3.18
CA TRP A 23 -6.76 0.33 4.05
C TRP A 23 -6.75 1.65 3.28
N ILE A 24 -5.82 1.83 2.35
CA ILE A 24 -5.78 3.05 1.51
C ILE A 24 -7.06 3.19 0.69
N ASN A 25 -7.65 2.10 0.18
CA ASN A 25 -8.87 2.20 -0.64
C ASN A 25 -10.18 2.30 0.15
N ASN A 26 -10.22 1.78 1.38
CA ASN A 26 -11.48 1.66 2.13
C ASN A 26 -11.63 2.64 3.30
N ASP A 27 -10.54 3.22 3.80
CA ASP A 27 -10.59 4.27 4.81
C ASP A 27 -10.64 5.63 4.11
N GLU A 28 -11.77 6.35 4.24
CA GLU A 28 -12.00 7.63 3.55
C GLU A 28 -10.90 8.65 3.82
N GLY A 29 -10.43 8.75 5.07
CA GLY A 29 -9.38 9.67 5.46
C GLY A 29 -8.04 9.31 4.85
N LEU A 30 -7.67 8.02 4.88
CA LEU A 30 -6.42 7.53 4.30
C LEU A 30 -6.43 7.60 2.77
N HIS A 31 -7.59 7.33 2.16
CA HIS A 31 -7.81 7.41 0.73
C HIS A 31 -7.65 8.85 0.22
N ASP A 32 -8.34 9.80 0.84
CA ASP A 32 -8.25 11.21 0.46
C ASP A 32 -6.86 11.79 0.77
N PHE A 33 -6.19 11.30 1.81
CA PHE A 33 -4.80 11.62 2.07
C PHE A 33 -3.89 11.09 0.96
N ALA A 34 -4.04 9.82 0.54
CA ALA A 34 -3.23 9.19 -0.50
C ALA A 34 -3.31 9.90 -1.86
N LYS A 35 -4.47 10.47 -2.21
CA LYS A 35 -4.63 11.32 -3.41
C LYS A 35 -3.74 12.57 -3.44
N GLY A 36 -3.19 12.97 -2.30
CA GLY A 36 -2.22 14.07 -2.22
C GLY A 36 -0.83 13.72 -2.75
N PHE A 37 -0.57 12.45 -3.09
CA PHE A 37 0.77 11.94 -3.37
C PHE A 37 0.87 11.29 -4.74
N SER A 38 2.09 11.28 -5.29
CA SER A 38 2.43 10.58 -6.54
C SER A 38 3.32 9.35 -6.32
N SER A 39 3.74 9.10 -5.07
CA SER A 39 4.55 7.94 -4.70
C SER A 39 4.15 7.44 -3.30
N TYR A 40 4.30 6.14 -3.09
CA TYR A 40 4.10 5.48 -1.80
C TYR A 40 5.18 5.89 -0.80
N ASP A 41 6.39 6.17 -1.26
CA ASP A 41 7.47 6.63 -0.40
C ASP A 41 7.17 8.00 0.24
N ASP A 42 6.67 8.98 -0.53
CA ASP A 42 6.28 10.27 0.02
C ASP A 42 5.06 10.15 0.95
N PHE A 43 4.11 9.30 0.58
CA PHE A 43 2.92 8.99 1.39
C PHE A 43 3.30 8.39 2.75
N LYS A 44 4.14 7.34 2.78
CA LYS A 44 4.50 6.64 4.01
C LYS A 44 5.36 7.51 4.92
N ASP A 45 6.27 8.31 4.37
CA ASP A 45 7.12 9.22 5.15
C ASP A 45 6.28 10.32 5.79
N THR A 46 5.28 10.86 5.06
CA THR A 46 4.36 11.86 5.63
C THR A 46 3.45 11.26 6.70
N LEU A 47 2.94 10.04 6.53
CA LEU A 47 2.19 9.34 7.59
C LEU A 47 3.02 9.14 8.86
N LYS A 48 4.30 8.78 8.68
CA LYS A 48 5.24 8.60 9.79
C LYS A 48 5.48 9.90 10.55
N ASP A 49 5.62 11.03 9.86
CA ASP A 49 5.74 12.36 10.48
C ASP A 49 4.47 12.75 11.25
N LEU A 50 3.30 12.25 10.85
CA LEU A 50 2.03 12.42 11.56
C LEU A 50 1.83 11.43 12.72
N GLY A 51 2.76 10.49 12.93
CA GLY A 51 2.70 9.48 14.00
C GLY A 51 1.89 8.24 13.68
N THR A 52 1.44 8.07 12.43
CA THR A 52 0.72 6.89 11.95
C THR A 52 1.69 5.93 11.28
N ILE A 53 2.05 4.84 11.96
CA ILE A 53 3.12 3.94 11.51
C ILE A 53 2.64 2.53 11.12
N THR A 54 1.40 2.16 11.45
CA THR A 54 0.82 0.86 11.10
C THR A 54 -0.63 1.00 10.66
N THR A 55 -1.09 0.07 9.84
CA THR A 55 -2.52 -0.16 9.63
C THR A 55 -3.20 -0.66 10.93
N PRO A 56 -4.53 -0.62 11.02
CA PRO A 56 -5.27 -1.24 12.13
C PRO A 56 -5.02 -2.75 12.30
N ASP A 57 -4.55 -3.44 11.25
CA ASP A 57 -4.17 -4.87 11.29
C ASP A 57 -2.70 -5.09 11.70
N ASN A 58 -2.03 -4.06 12.23
CA ASN A 58 -0.63 -4.07 12.67
C ASN A 58 0.40 -4.34 11.55
N ILE A 59 0.09 -4.01 10.29
CA ILE A 59 1.10 -4.00 9.22
C ILE A 59 1.75 -2.62 9.18
N ALA A 60 3.08 -2.58 9.27
CA ALA A 60 3.84 -1.35 9.20
C ALA A 60 3.82 -0.78 7.78
N PHE A 61 3.64 0.54 7.65
CA PHE A 61 3.68 1.21 6.34
C PHE A 61 5.09 1.14 5.70
N ASP A 62 6.13 0.87 6.49
CA ASP A 62 7.52 0.65 6.05
C ASP A 62 7.97 -0.82 6.12
N ASP A 63 7.04 -1.79 6.12
CA ASP A 63 7.40 -3.22 6.13
C ASP A 63 8.25 -3.60 4.89
N SER A 64 9.41 -4.20 5.13
CA SER A 64 10.36 -4.59 4.07
C SER A 64 9.82 -5.61 3.06
N ARG A 65 8.67 -6.24 3.35
CA ARG A 65 8.02 -7.22 2.49
C ARG A 65 7.08 -6.58 1.47
N LEU A 66 6.78 -5.28 1.59
CA LEU A 66 5.88 -4.59 0.67
C LEU A 66 6.38 -4.60 -0.77
N ASP A 67 5.44 -4.70 -1.70
CA ASP A 67 5.68 -4.45 -3.11
C ASP A 67 5.50 -2.96 -3.42
N ILE A 68 6.57 -2.18 -3.27
CA ILE A 68 6.52 -0.72 -3.40
C ILE A 68 6.07 -0.31 -4.81
N ASP A 69 6.57 -0.96 -5.86
CA ASP A 69 6.18 -0.67 -7.24
C ASP A 69 4.66 -0.84 -7.46
N ALA A 70 4.04 -1.85 -6.84
CA ALA A 70 2.60 -2.07 -6.93
C ALA A 70 1.81 -0.99 -6.19
N LEU A 71 2.30 -0.52 -5.04
CA LEU A 71 1.67 0.54 -4.26
C LEU A 71 1.84 1.92 -4.92
N ASP A 72 2.98 2.18 -5.55
CA ASP A 72 3.21 3.37 -6.38
C ASP A 72 2.21 3.44 -7.53
N ASN A 73 2.04 2.35 -8.27
CA ASN A 73 1.06 2.28 -9.37
C ASN A 73 -0.37 2.55 -8.86
N MET A 74 -0.73 1.96 -7.71
CA MET A 74 -2.04 2.19 -7.11
C MET A 74 -2.24 3.67 -6.71
N ILE A 75 -1.26 4.30 -6.07
CA ILE A 75 -1.33 5.73 -5.71
C ILE A 75 -1.44 6.61 -6.96
N PHE A 76 -0.69 6.28 -8.01
CA PHE A 76 -0.80 6.97 -9.29
C PHE A 76 -2.23 6.87 -9.86
N GLU A 77 -2.84 5.68 -9.85
CA GLU A 77 -4.21 5.46 -10.32
C GLU A 77 -5.30 6.20 -9.51
N LEU A 78 -5.05 6.56 -8.25
CA LEU A 78 -6.02 7.34 -7.44
C LEU A 78 -6.23 8.77 -7.95
N ASN A 79 -5.29 9.28 -8.75
CA ASN A 79 -5.24 10.68 -9.20
C ASN A 79 -5.58 10.88 -10.68
N GLU A 80 -5.87 9.80 -11.40
CA GLU A 80 -6.33 9.79 -12.81
C GLU A 80 -7.86 9.78 -12.89
#